data_AF-A0A523T4K5-F1
#
_entry.id   AF-A0A523T4K5-F1
#
_cell.length_a   1.000
_cell.length_b   1.000
_cell.length_c   1.000
_cell.angle_alpha   90.00
_cell.angle_beta   90.00
_cell.angle_gamma   90.00
#
_symmetry.space_group_name_H-M   'P 1'
#
loop_
_entity.id
_entity.type
_entity.pdbx_description
1 polymer ?
#
loop_
_entity_poly.entity_id
_entity_poly.type
_entity_poly.pdbx_seq_one_letter_code
_entity_poly.pdbx_strand_id
1 'polypeptide(L)'
;MENLITPIMFMLLIGGISGYFAGNLVKRVSGMAITLGVFAFIVIALAYTGNLDLNFDAITANISNVLGIIAPLGIVALASSVPFAASFIAGLFIGYRRY
;
A
#
# COMPACT_ATOMS: atom_id res chain seq x y z
N MET A 1 5.81 -24.68 -22.92
CA MET A 1 5.68 -23.22 -23.12
C MET A 1 4.24 -22.73 -22.88
N GLU A 2 3.19 -23.55 -23.11
CA GLU A 2 1.78 -23.16 -22.91
C GLU A 2 1.36 -22.90 -21.44
N ASN A 3 2.08 -23.43 -20.45
CA ASN A 3 1.72 -23.29 -19.03
C ASN A 3 2.20 -21.99 -18.34
N LEU A 4 2.98 -21.14 -19.02
CA LEU A 4 3.48 -19.89 -18.45
C LEU A 4 2.60 -18.67 -18.78
N ILE A 5 1.80 -18.76 -19.84
CA ILE A 5 0.95 -17.66 -20.30
C ILE A 5 -0.18 -17.39 -19.29
N THR A 6 -0.79 -18.45 -18.76
CA THR A 6 -1.89 -18.37 -17.78
C THR A 6 -1.48 -17.65 -16.48
N PRO A 7 -0.37 -18.01 -15.81
CA PRO A 7 0.08 -17.28 -14.62
C PRO A 7 0.51 -15.84 -14.91
N ILE A 8 1.12 -15.57 -16.08
CA ILE A 8 1.50 -14.20 -16.46
C ILE A 8 0.25 -13.32 -16.69
N MET A 9 -0.76 -13.83 -17.38
CA MET A 9 -2.03 -13.11 -17.55
C MET A 9 -2.71 -12.85 -16.21
N PHE A 10 -2.71 -13.83 -15.30
CA PHE A 10 -3.30 -13.66 -13.98
C PHE A 10 -2.58 -12.55 -13.19
N MET A 11 -1.25 -12.52 -13.22
CA MET A 11 -0.45 -11.45 -12.61
C MET A 11 -0.73 -10.08 -13.22
N LEU A 12 -0.92 -10.01 -14.54
CA LEU A 12 -1.25 -8.77 -15.24
C LEU A 12 -2.65 -8.25 -14.88
N LEU A 13 -3.65 -9.14 -14.78
CA LEU A 13 -5.02 -8.77 -14.43
C LEU A 13 -5.12 -8.30 -12.98
N ILE A 14 -4.56 -9.08 -12.04
CA ILE A 14 -4.60 -8.71 -10.62
C ILE A 14 -3.78 -7.46 -10.36
N GLY A 15 -2.58 -7.35 -10.93
CA GLY A 15 -1.76 -6.14 -10.83
C GLY A 15 -2.49 -4.92 -11.38
N GLY A 16 -3.06 -5.01 -12.58
CA GLY A 16 -3.82 -3.92 -13.19
C GLY A 16 -5.04 -3.46 -12.39
N ILE A 17 -5.87 -4.40 -11.92
CA ILE A 17 -7.07 -4.08 -11.13
C ILE A 17 -6.68 -3.48 -9.77
N SER A 18 -5.76 -4.13 -9.05
CA SER A 18 -5.30 -3.63 -7.74
C SER A 18 -4.61 -2.28 -7.86
N GLY A 19 -3.80 -2.08 -8.91
CA GLY A 19 -3.17 -0.80 -9.24
C GLY A 19 -4.20 0.30 -9.49
N TYR A 20 -5.24 0.03 -10.28
CA TYR A 20 -6.31 1.00 -10.53
C TYR A 20 -7.01 1.46 -9.25
N PHE A 21 -7.37 0.52 -8.37
CA PHE A 21 -7.96 0.85 -7.07
C PHE A 21 -6.99 1.63 -6.18
N ALA A 22 -5.72 1.24 -6.14
CA ALA A 22 -4.69 1.94 -5.39
C ALA A 22 -4.51 3.39 -5.87
N GLY A 23 -4.44 3.62 -7.19
CA GLY A 23 -4.33 4.97 -7.76
C GLY A 23 -5.51 5.88 -7.39
N ASN A 24 -6.72 5.33 -7.40
CA ASN A 24 -7.92 6.06 -6.99
C ASN A 24 -7.93 6.39 -5.48
N LEU A 25 -7.49 5.44 -4.65
CA LEU A 25 -7.33 5.66 -3.20
C LEU A 25 -6.28 6.74 -2.91
N VAL A 26 -5.11 6.68 -3.56
CA VAL A 26 -4.03 7.67 -3.40
C VAL A 26 -4.56 9.07 -3.70
N LYS A 27 -5.28 9.26 -4.82
CA LYS A 27 -5.85 10.57 -5.16
C LYS A 27 -6.85 11.08 -4.11
N ARG A 28 -7.70 10.20 -3.59
CA ARG A 28 -8.68 10.54 -2.54
C ARG A 28 -8.00 10.95 -1.24
N VAL A 29 -6.94 10.24 -0.87
CA VAL A 29 -6.12 10.53 0.32
C VAL A 29 -5.29 11.80 0.12
N SER A 30 -4.78 12.06 -1.09
CA SER A 30 -4.07 13.30 -1.42
C SER A 30 -4.94 14.54 -1.22
N GLY A 31 -6.25 14.46 -1.50
CA GLY A 31 -7.20 15.53 -1.17
C GLY A 31 -7.33 15.79 0.34
N MET A 32 -7.03 14.79 1.17
CA MET A 32 -7.01 14.87 2.63
C MET A 32 -5.60 15.10 3.20
N ALA A 33 -4.58 15.32 2.35
CA ALA A 33 -3.18 15.41 2.79
C ALA A 33 -2.97 16.53 3.83
N ILE A 34 -3.64 17.67 3.65
CA ILE A 34 -3.57 18.79 4.61
C ILE A 34 -4.17 18.37 5.95
N THR A 35 -5.34 17.73 5.95
CA THR A 35 -6.01 17.24 7.16
C THR A 35 -5.16 16.20 7.89
N LEU A 36 -4.56 15.26 7.15
CA LEU A 36 -3.65 14.27 7.70
C LEU A 36 -2.37 14.91 8.28
N GLY A 37 -1.83 15.94 7.63
CA GLY A 37 -0.69 16.69 8.12
C GLY A 37 -0.99 17.42 9.42
N VAL A 38 -2.14 18.12 9.50
CA VAL A 38 -2.59 18.79 10.73
C VAL A 38 -2.82 17.78 11.85
N PHE A 39 -3.44 16.64 11.55
CA PHE A 39 -3.65 15.57 12.51
C PHE A 39 -2.32 15.01 13.04
N ALA A 40 -1.36 14.70 12.16
CA ALA A 40 -0.04 14.24 12.54
C ALA A 40 0.69 15.26 13.42
N PHE A 41 0.58 16.55 13.10
CA PHE A 41 1.16 17.62 13.89
C PHE A 41 0.58 17.68 15.32
N ILE A 42 -0.74 17.54 15.46
CA ILE A 42 -1.41 17.48 16.77
C ILE A 42 -0.93 16.28 17.58
N VAL A 43 -0.84 15.10 16.96
CA VAL A 43 -0.35 13.88 17.63
C VAL A 43 1.08 14.05 18.13
N ILE A 44 1.97 14.62 17.30
CA ILE A 44 3.35 14.90 17.70
C ILE A 44 3.39 15.91 18.85
N ALA A 45 2.59 16.98 18.81
CA ALA A 45 2.51 17.96 19.89
C ALA A 45 2.00 17.35 21.22
N LEU A 46 1.03 16.45 21.16
CA LEU A 46 0.52 15.71 22.32
C LEU A 46 1.56 14.75 22.90
N ALA A 47 2.34 14.10 22.05
CA ALA A 47 3.45 13.27 22.48
C ALA A 47 4.56 14.10 23.14
N TYR A 48 4.90 15.27 22.56
CA TYR A 48 5.92 16.17 23.11
C TYR A 48 5.53 16.77 24.46
N THR A 49 4.24 17.03 24.67
CA THR A 49 3.71 17.56 25.94
C THR A 49 3.57 16.48 27.02
N GLY A 50 3.90 15.21 26.72
CA GLY A 50 3.79 14.09 27.65
C GLY A 50 2.36 13.62 27.91
N ASN A 51 1.38 14.15 27.18
CA ASN A 51 -0.03 13.74 27.29
C ASN A 51 -0.31 12.42 26.54
N LEU A 52 0.62 11.99 25.68
CA LEU A 52 0.47 10.81 24.83
C LEU A 52 1.77 10.00 24.82
N ASP A 53 1.79 8.88 25.53
CA ASP A 53 2.93 7.97 25.57
C ASP A 53 2.91 7.03 24.34
N LEU A 54 3.78 7.30 23.38
CA LEU A 54 3.91 6.51 22.15
C LEU A 54 4.95 5.41 22.36
N ASN A 55 4.48 4.19 22.61
CA ASN A 55 5.35 3.01 22.67
C ASN A 55 5.68 2.53 21.24
N PHE A 56 6.78 3.04 20.69
CA PHE A 56 7.27 2.66 19.36
C PHE A 56 7.63 1.18 19.24
N ASP A 57 8.07 0.54 20.33
CA ASP A 57 8.38 -0.90 20.34
C ASP A 57 7.09 -1.74 20.18
N ALA A 58 6.02 -1.37 20.87
CA ALA A 58 4.72 -2.01 20.70
C ALA A 58 4.16 -1.80 19.29
N ILE A 59 4.32 -0.60 18.72
CA ILE A 59 3.87 -0.29 17.35
C ILE A 59 4.64 -1.15 16.33
N THR A 60 5.97 -1.18 16.43
CA THR A 60 6.81 -1.96 15.51
C THR A 60 6.59 -3.46 15.66
N ALA A 61 6.37 -3.97 16.88
CA ALA A 61 6.02 -5.37 17.11
C ALA A 61 4.67 -5.73 16.48
N ASN A 62 3.66 -4.88 16.61
CA ASN A 62 2.35 -5.11 16.00
C ASN A 62 2.41 -5.09 14.46
N ILE A 63 3.16 -4.16 13.88
CA ILE A 63 3.40 -4.12 12.43
C ILE A 63 4.11 -5.39 11.98
N SER A 64 5.15 -5.81 12.70
CA SER A 64 5.93 -7.01 12.39
C SER A 64 5.08 -8.28 12.47
N ASN A 65 4.18 -8.38 13.45
CA ASN A 65 3.23 -9.49 13.56
C ASN A 65 2.26 -9.55 12.37
N VAL A 66 1.71 -8.41 11.95
CA VAL A 66 0.84 -8.35 10.77
C VAL A 66 1.60 -8.74 9.51
N LEU A 67 2.82 -8.23 9.34
CA LEU A 67 3.69 -8.60 8.22
C LEU A 67 4.04 -10.10 8.25
N GLY A 68 4.26 -10.68 9.43
CA GLY A 68 4.51 -12.11 9.60
C GLY A 68 3.31 -13.00 9.22
N ILE A 69 2.07 -12.51 9.38
CA ILE A 69 0.86 -13.20 8.92
C ILE A 69 0.69 -13.09 7.40
N ILE A 70 1.08 -11.96 6.81
CA ILE A 70 0.90 -11.66 5.38
C ILE A 70 2.04 -12.23 4.53
N ALA A 71 3.26 -12.32 5.05
CA ALA A 71 4.44 -12.79 4.31
C ALA A 71 4.27 -14.19 3.68
N PRO A 72 3.69 -15.20 4.35
CA PRO A 72 3.45 -16.52 3.77
C PRO A 72 2.47 -16.54 2.59
N LEU A 73 1.62 -15.51 2.46
CA LEU A 73 0.69 -15.37 1.34
C LEU A 73 1.41 -15.07 0.01
N GLY A 74 2.74 -14.88 0.05
CA GLY A 74 3.53 -14.63 -1.14
C GLY A 74 3.25 -13.28 -1.78
N ILE A 75 2.50 -12.39 -1.11
CA ILE A 75 2.16 -11.05 -1.63
C ILE A 75 3.43 -10.24 -1.89
N VAL A 76 4.45 -10.38 -1.03
CA VAL A 76 5.76 -9.75 -1.22
C VAL A 76 6.47 -10.30 -2.46
N ALA A 77 6.44 -11.62 -2.66
CA ALA A 77 7.03 -12.26 -3.84
C ALA A 77 6.27 -11.91 -5.13
N LEU A 78 4.94 -11.82 -5.05
CA LEU A 78 4.06 -11.39 -6.14
C LEU A 78 4.31 -9.93 -6.52
N ALA A 79 4.41 -9.05 -5.53
CA ALA A 79 4.78 -7.64 -5.71
C ALA A 79 6.18 -7.46 -6.31
N SER A 80 7.08 -8.41 -6.05
CA SER A 80 8.44 -8.40 -6.59
C SER A 80 8.52 -8.96 -8.03
N SER A 81 7.43 -9.48 -8.58
CA SER A 81 7.41 -10.01 -9.94
C SER A 81 7.25 -8.90 -10.97
N VAL A 82 8.06 -8.95 -12.03
CA VAL A 82 8.07 -7.94 -13.10
C VAL A 82 6.71 -7.76 -13.79
N PRO A 83 5.96 -8.83 -14.16
CA PRO A 83 4.66 -8.68 -14.83
C PRO A 83 3.60 -8.03 -13.93
N PHE A 84 3.57 -8.41 -12.65
CA PHE A 84 2.68 -7.79 -11.68
C PHE A 84 3.03 -6.32 -11.47
N ALA A 85 4.30 -5.99 -11.21
CA ALA A 85 4.73 -4.62 -10.98
C ALA A 85 4.43 -3.72 -12.20
N ALA A 86 4.70 -4.20 -13.42
CA ALA A 86 4.41 -3.47 -14.64
C ALA A 86 2.92 -3.17 -14.82
N SER A 87 2.05 -4.17 -14.64
CA SER A 87 0.60 -3.97 -14.74
C SER A 87 0.04 -3.14 -13.58
N PHE A 88 0.59 -3.28 -12.38
CA PHE A 88 0.21 -2.49 -11.22
C PHE A 88 0.52 -1.01 -11.41
N ILE A 89 1.72 -0.67 -11.87
CA ILE A 89 2.11 0.72 -12.14
C ILE A 89 1.23 1.31 -13.25
N ALA A 90 0.98 0.55 -14.33
CA ALA A 90 0.08 0.97 -15.40
C ALA A 90 -1.35 1.21 -14.89
N GLY A 91 -1.90 0.28 -14.10
CA GLY A 91 -3.20 0.40 -13.46
C GLY A 91 -3.28 1.60 -12.52
N LEU A 92 -2.24 1.81 -11.71
CA LEU A 92 -2.13 2.93 -10.77
C LEU A 92 -2.14 4.27 -11.49
N PHE A 93 -1.37 4.40 -12.57
CA PHE A 93 -1.35 5.63 -13.37
C PHE A 93 -2.71 5.91 -14.00
N ILE A 94 -3.38 4.88 -14.54
CA ILE A 94 -4.73 5.01 -15.11
C ILE A 94 -5.75 5.40 -14.03
N GLY A 95 -5.69 4.76 -12.85
CA GLY A 95 -6.57 5.05 -11.72
C GLY A 95 -6.38 6.45 -11.16
N TYR A 96 -5.15 6.95 -11.15
CA TYR A 96 -4.82 8.31 -10.72
C TYR A 96 -5.27 9.38 -11.74
N ARG A 97 -5.11 9.12 -13.04
CA ARG A 97 -5.35 10.10 -14.12
C ARG A 97 -6.82 10.24 -14.54
N ARG A 98 -7.68 9.26 -14.27
CA ARG A 98 -9.12 9.39 -14.61
C ARG A 98 -9.76 10.37 -13.61
N TYR A 99 -10.29 11.49 -14.13
CA TYR A 99 -10.74 12.73 -13.45
C TYR A 99 -9.59 13.66 -13.03
#